data_AF-A0A3S4Y088-F1
#
_entry.id   AF-A0A3S4Y088-F1
#
_cell.length_a   1.000
_cell.length_b   1.000
_cell.length_c   1.000
_cell.angle_alpha   90.00
_cell.angle_beta   90.00
_cell.angle_gamma   90.00
#
_symmetry.space_group_name_H-M   'P 1'
#
loop_
_entity.id
_entity.type
_entity.pdbx_description
1 polymer ?
#
loop_
_entity_poly.entity_id
_entity_poly.type
_entity_poly.pdbx_seq_one_letter_code
_entity_poly.pdbx_strand_id
1 'polypeptide(L)'
;MDDVITAGTAIRESMELIQANNAELAAVLIALNRKERGKGTLSAIQEVERDYQCRVLSIIDLDDLMQFIEQDPQYHDYLPTMRAYRVEFGV
;
A
#
# COMPACT_ATOMS: atom_id res chain seq x y z
N MET A 1 10.87 -6.70 1.14
CA MET A 1 10.57 -5.62 2.09
C MET A 1 10.79 -4.33 1.34
N ASP A 2 9.85 -3.39 1.44
CA ASP A 2 9.86 -2.14 0.67
C ASP A 2 9.29 -0.99 1.51
N ASP A 3 9.36 0.25 1.02
CA ASP A 3 8.78 1.40 1.72
C ASP A 3 7.26 1.53 1.45
N VAL A 4 6.88 1.70 0.19
CA VAL A 4 5.51 1.85 -0.30
C VAL A 4 5.38 1.22 -1.69
N ILE A 5 4.17 0.76 -2.03
CA ILE A 5 3.89 0.28 -3.39
C ILE A 5 3.13 1.38 -4.15
N THR A 6 3.77 1.95 -5.17
CA THR A 6 3.18 2.99 -6.03
C THR A 6 2.56 2.39 -7.30
N ALA A 7 3.39 1.93 -8.24
CA ALA A 7 2.95 1.30 -9.50
C ALA A 7 3.31 -0.19 -9.57
N GLY A 8 3.83 -0.77 -8.49
CA GLY A 8 4.24 -2.18 -8.44
C GLY A 8 5.49 -2.52 -9.26
N THR A 9 6.16 -1.54 -9.87
CA THR A 9 7.33 -1.77 -10.75
C THR A 9 8.47 -2.49 -10.04
N ALA A 10 8.87 -2.01 -8.86
CA ALA A 10 9.95 -2.62 -8.07
C ALA A 10 9.62 -4.07 -7.66
N ILE A 11 8.36 -4.34 -7.34
CA ILE A 11 7.88 -5.69 -7.02
C ILE A 11 7.95 -6.58 -8.26
N ARG A 12 7.53 -6.10 -9.44
CA ARG A 12 7.59 -6.88 -10.68
C ARG A 12 9.01 -7.30 -11.03
N GLU A 13 9.96 -6.38 -10.98
CA GLU A 13 11.38 -6.68 -11.24
C GLU A 13 11.93 -7.68 -10.22
N SER A 14 11.57 -7.52 -8.93
CA SER A 14 11.96 -8.45 -7.88
C SER A 14 11.37 -9.85 -8.10
N MET A 15 10.12 -9.94 -8.57
CA MET A 15 9.45 -11.21 -8.85
C MET A 15 10.12 -11.98 -9.99
N GLU A 16 10.54 -11.29 -11.05
CA GLU A 16 11.30 -11.91 -12.14
C GLU A 16 12.59 -12.56 -11.62
N LEU A 17 13.31 -11.87 -10.72
CA LEU A 17 14.53 -12.40 -10.10
C LEU A 17 14.25 -13.59 -9.17
N ILE A 18 13.21 -13.53 -8.35
CA ILE A 18 12.81 -14.62 -7.45
C ILE A 18 12.48 -15.88 -8.25
N GLN A 19 11.67 -15.74 -9.31
CA GLN A 19 11.30 -16.85 -10.19
C GLN A 19 12.50 -17.41 -10.95
N ALA A 20 13.38 -16.54 -11.47
CA ALA A 20 14.61 -16.98 -12.17
C ALA A 20 15.55 -17.81 -11.28
N ASN A 21 15.45 -17.66 -9.95
CA ASN A 21 16.20 -18.43 -8.97
C ASN A 21 15.41 -19.62 -8.39
N ASN A 22 14.28 -20.00 -8.99
CA ASN A 22 13.40 -21.09 -8.51
C ASN A 22 12.97 -20.92 -7.05
N ALA A 23 12.77 -19.68 -6.60
CA ALA A 23 12.25 -19.38 -5.28
C ALA A 23 10.76 -18.98 -5.36
N GLU A 24 10.05 -19.13 -4.25
CA GLU A 24 8.66 -18.71 -4.10
C GLU A 24 8.57 -17.45 -3.24
N LEU A 25 7.77 -16.47 -3.67
CA LEU A 25 7.50 -15.29 -2.87
C LEU A 25 6.53 -15.64 -1.75
N ALA A 26 7.00 -15.63 -0.50
CA ALA A 26 6.14 -15.86 0.66
C ALA A 26 5.21 -14.66 0.93
N ALA A 27 5.77 -13.45 0.97
CA ALA A 27 5.03 -12.21 1.22
C ALA A 27 5.88 -10.98 0.87
N VAL A 28 5.21 -9.84 0.69
CA VAL A 28 5.83 -8.51 0.66
C VAL A 28 5.48 -7.80 1.97
N LEU A 29 6.45 -7.12 2.58
CA LEU A 29 6.25 -6.27 3.75
C LEU A 29 6.59 -4.83 3.38
N ILE A 30 5.67 -3.90 3.65
CA ILE A 30 5.83 -2.46 3.40
C ILE A 30 5.64 -1.63 4.67
N ALA A 31 6.11 -0.39 4.66
CA ALA A 31 5.91 0.52 5.79
C ALA A 31 4.46 1.03 5.86
N LEU A 32 3.93 1.55 4.74
CA LEU A 32 2.61 2.19 4.70
C LEU A 32 1.74 1.66 3.56
N ASN A 33 0.57 1.15 3.90
CA ASN A 33 -0.51 0.89 2.95
C ASN A 33 -1.41 2.13 2.82
N ARG A 34 -1.33 2.81 1.68
CA ARG A 34 -2.08 4.04 1.41
C ARG A 34 -3.57 3.83 1.15
N LYS A 35 -4.03 2.58 0.97
CA LYS A 35 -5.44 2.22 0.68
C LYS A 35 -6.06 3.08 -0.43
N GLU A 36 -5.29 3.37 -1.48
CA GLU A 36 -5.72 4.19 -2.61
C GLU A 36 -5.72 3.41 -3.92
N ARG A 37 -6.65 3.76 -4.82
CA ARG A 37 -6.70 3.24 -6.19
C ARG A 37 -5.42 3.60 -6.95
N GLY A 38 -4.93 2.64 -7.72
CA GLY A 38 -3.95 2.88 -8.77
C GLY A 38 -4.62 3.52 -10.00
N LYS A 39 -4.23 3.08 -11.21
CA LYS A 39 -4.84 3.55 -12.45
C LYS A 39 -6.26 2.98 -12.69
N GLY A 40 -6.62 1.91 -11.99
CA GLY A 40 -7.89 1.21 -12.12
C GLY A 40 -8.77 1.33 -10.88
N THR A 41 -9.57 0.29 -10.63
CA THR A 41 -10.43 0.20 -9.43
C THR A 41 -9.71 -0.41 -8.22
N LEU A 42 -8.57 -1.06 -8.44
CA LEU A 42 -7.76 -1.70 -7.41
C LEU A 42 -6.62 -0.80 -6.96
N SER A 43 -6.15 -0.98 -5.73
CA SER A 43 -4.86 -0.45 -5.31
C SER A 43 -3.71 -1.22 -5.96
N ALA A 44 -2.53 -0.60 -6.01
CA ALA A 44 -1.32 -1.27 -6.48
C ALA A 44 -0.97 -2.50 -5.62
N ILE A 45 -1.37 -2.50 -4.34
CA ILE A 45 -1.25 -3.67 -3.45
C ILE A 45 -2.18 -4.79 -3.92
N GLN A 46 -3.45 -4.51 -4.13
CA GLN A 46 -4.42 -5.51 -4.62
C GLN A 46 -4.04 -6.07 -6.00
N GLU A 47 -3.45 -5.24 -6.87
CA GLU A 47 -2.89 -5.69 -8.15
C GLU A 47 -1.73 -6.67 -7.94
N VAL A 48 -0.79 -6.36 -7.04
CA VAL A 48 0.34 -7.25 -6.69
C VAL A 48 -0.16 -8.58 -6.09
N GLU A 49 -1.09 -8.54 -5.14
CA GLU A 49 -1.63 -9.75 -4.52
C GLU A 49 -2.35 -10.63 -5.56
N ARG A 50 -3.12 -10.02 -6.47
CA ARG A 50 -3.79 -10.73 -7.57
C ARG A 50 -2.78 -11.34 -8.54
N ASP A 51 -1.82 -10.55 -9.00
CA ASP A 51 -0.92 -10.95 -10.09
C ASP A 51 0.11 -11.99 -9.64
N TYR A 52 0.54 -11.92 -8.38
CA TYR A 52 1.60 -12.78 -7.85
C TYR A 52 1.13 -13.79 -6.80
N GLN A 53 -0.16 -13.83 -6.49
CA GLN A 53 -0.77 -14.75 -5.52
C GLN A 53 -0.05 -14.74 -4.15
N CYS A 54 0.47 -13.57 -3.77
CA CYS A 54 1.21 -13.35 -2.52
C CYS A 54 0.41 -12.47 -1.57
N ARG A 55 0.79 -12.46 -0.29
CA ARG A 55 0.27 -11.48 0.68
C ARG A 55 1.14 -10.24 0.72
N VAL A 56 0.53 -9.08 0.80
CA VAL A 56 1.20 -7.82 1.14
C VAL A 56 0.82 -7.41 2.56
N LEU A 57 1.83 -7.29 3.41
CA LEU A 57 1.72 -6.86 4.80
C LEU A 57 2.19 -5.42 4.92
N SER A 58 1.55 -4.62 5.77
CA SER A 58 1.98 -3.26 6.09
C SER A 58 2.18 -3.07 7.59
N ILE A 59 3.15 -2.24 7.97
CA ILE A 59 3.34 -1.85 9.38
C ILE A 59 2.16 -0.99 9.85
N ILE A 60 1.75 -0.03 9.03
CA ILE A 60 0.55 0.79 9.23
C ILE A 60 -0.20 0.97 7.91
N ASP A 61 -1.46 1.39 8.00
CA ASP A 61 -2.25 1.81 6.86
C ASP A 61 -2.86 3.22 7.03
N LEU A 62 -3.57 3.71 5.99
CA LEU A 62 -4.18 5.04 6.01
C LEU A 62 -5.16 5.27 7.17
N ASP A 63 -5.82 4.20 7.66
CA ASP A 63 -6.75 4.28 8.78
C ASP A 63 -6.00 4.55 10.08
N ASP A 64 -4.88 3.84 10.28
CA ASP A 64 -3.99 4.06 11.42
C ASP A 64 -3.46 5.50 11.44
N LEU A 65 -3.04 6.01 10.27
CA LEU A 65 -2.54 7.37 10.13
C LEU A 65 -3.63 8.42 10.43
N MET A 66 -4.84 8.22 9.92
CA MET A 66 -5.97 9.11 10.20
C MET A 66 -6.34 9.08 11.68
N GLN A 67 -6.34 7.90 12.32
CA GLN A 67 -6.62 7.75 13.74
C GLN A 67 -5.56 8.47 14.60
N PHE A 68 -4.28 8.38 14.22
CA PHE A 68 -3.21 9.09 14.90
C PHE A 68 -3.40 10.62 14.82
N ILE A 69 -3.69 11.14 13.63
CA ILE A 69 -3.88 12.58 13.40
C ILE A 69 -5.12 13.12 14.13
N GLU A 70 -6.18 12.33 14.23
CA GLU A 70 -7.39 12.71 14.98
C GLU A 70 -7.14 12.89 16.49
N GLN A 71 -6.12 12.21 17.03
CA GLN A 71 -5.79 12.27 18.46
C GLN A 71 -4.79 13.37 18.82
N ASP A 72 -4.10 13.95 17.83
CA ASP A 72 -3.07 14.96 18.04
C ASP A 72 -3.55 16.35 17.57
N PRO A 73 -3.79 17.31 18.50
CA PRO A 73 -4.23 18.65 18.16
C PRO A 73 -3.31 19.39 17.18
N GLN A 74 -2.03 19.02 17.11
CA GLN A 74 -1.07 19.62 16.18
C GLN A 74 -1.42 19.34 14.71
N TYR A 75 -2.04 18.19 14.42
CA TYR A 75 -2.29 17.73 13.05
C TYR A 75 -3.77 17.75 12.66
N HIS A 76 -4.66 18.10 13.57
CA HIS A 76 -6.11 18.03 13.38
C HIS A 76 -6.61 18.82 12.14
N ASP A 77 -5.95 19.92 11.79
CA ASP A 77 -6.29 20.74 10.61
C ASP A 77 -6.09 20.00 9.27
N TYR A 78 -5.28 18.93 9.23
CA TYR A 78 -5.07 18.12 8.03
C TYR A 78 -6.15 17.04 7.83
N LEU A 79 -6.89 16.69 8.90
CA LEU A 79 -7.86 15.60 8.89
C LEU A 79 -8.97 15.79 7.83
N PRO A 80 -9.54 17.00 7.60
CA PRO A 80 -10.52 17.20 6.54
C PRO A 80 -9.98 16.90 5.14
N THR A 81 -8.75 17.35 4.83
CA THR A 81 -8.11 17.11 3.53
C THR A 81 -7.81 15.64 3.31
N MET A 82 -7.37 14.92 4.35
CA MET A 82 -7.14 13.48 4.27
C MET A 82 -8.43 12.68 4.09
N ARG A 83 -9.51 13.07 4.78
CA ARG A 83 -10.82 12.45 4.59
C ARG A 83 -11.33 12.67 3.17
N ALA A 84 -11.20 13.87 2.61
CA ALA A 84 -11.55 14.16 1.23
C ALA A 84 -10.75 13.29 0.24
N TYR A 85 -9.44 13.19 0.45
CA TYR A 85 -8.56 12.32 -0.35
C TYR A 85 -9.02 10.86 -0.31
N ARG A 86 -9.33 10.33 0.88
CA ARG A 86 -9.82 8.96 1.03
C ARG A 86 -11.17 8.74 0.33
N VAL A 87 -12.08 9.70 0.38
CA VAL A 87 -13.36 9.59 -0.35
C VAL A 87 -13.13 9.56 -1.86
N GLU A 88 -12.19 10.37 -2.35
CA GLU A 88 -11.92 10.49 -3.78
C GLU A 88 -11.10 9.32 -4.35
N PHE A 89 -10.15 8.77 -3.59
CA PHE A 89 -9.19 7.78 -4.08
C PHE A 89 -9.20 6.44 -3.35
N GLY A 90 -9.91 6.32 -2.22
CA GLY A 90 -9.85 5.15 -1.36
C GLY A 90 -10.38 3.85 -1.99
N VAL A 91 -9.82 2.72 -1.55
CA VAL A 91 -10.30 1.35 -1.79
C VAL A 91 -10.52 0.57 -0.50
#